data_AF-A0A1V3N2Q1-F1
#
_entry.id   AF-A0A1V3N2Q1-F1
#
_cell.length_a   1.000
_cell.length_b   1.000
_cell.length_c   1.000
_cell.angle_alpha   90.00
_cell.angle_beta   90.00
_cell.angle_gamma   90.00
#
_symmetry.space_group_name_H-M   'P 1'
#
loop_
_entity.id
_entity.type
_entity.pdbx_description
1 polymer ?
#
loop_
_entity_poly.entity_id
_entity_poly.type
_entity_poly.pdbx_seq_one_letter_code
_entity_poly.pdbx_strand_id
1 'polypeptide(L)'
;MIKHIQTKLHSDDVIGNCWPTAIACILECRIDQVPNFEELFRVPDMPWFWVLEEWLKYKGYKYVGGGDRQDYIDFDGYYFVTGKSPRGNFNHIVIYKDGKMVHDPHPSGDGILTEEFWEHLEKINDEQQ
;
A
#
# COMPACT_ATOMS: atom_id res chain seq x y z
N MET A 1 -8.69 -3.35 -10.75
CA MET A 1 -8.39 -2.52 -9.57
C MET A 1 -9.43 -1.41 -9.47
N ILE A 2 -10.01 -1.19 -8.28
CA ILE A 2 -10.94 -0.08 -8.00
C ILE A 2 -10.13 1.14 -7.54
N LYS A 3 -10.33 2.32 -8.15
CA LYS A 3 -9.59 3.54 -7.80
C LYS A 3 -10.24 4.29 -6.65
N HIS A 4 -9.80 4.00 -5.43
CA HIS A 4 -10.21 4.72 -4.23
C HIS A 4 -9.36 5.96 -3.98
N ILE A 5 -10.00 7.02 -3.47
CA ILE A 5 -9.32 8.21 -2.95
C ILE A 5 -9.31 8.11 -1.42
N GLN A 6 -8.17 8.40 -0.82
CA GLN A 6 -7.98 8.34 0.61
C GLN A 6 -8.93 9.32 1.31
N THR A 7 -9.55 8.89 2.40
CA THR A 7 -10.54 9.67 3.14
C THR A 7 -9.96 10.38 4.35
N LYS A 8 -8.72 10.06 4.72
CA LYS A 8 -7.97 10.65 5.83
C LYS A 8 -6.60 11.09 5.36
N LEU A 9 -6.36 12.40 5.37
CA LEU A 9 -5.08 12.98 4.95
C LEU A 9 -4.07 12.92 6.11
N HIS A 10 -2.79 12.75 5.76
CA HIS A 10 -1.70 12.78 6.72
C HIS A 10 -1.40 14.23 7.15
N SER A 11 -1.11 14.41 8.43
CA SER A 11 -0.53 15.63 9.01
C SER A 11 0.30 15.25 10.23
N ASP A 12 0.99 16.20 10.85
CA ASP A 12 1.90 15.93 11.99
C ASP A 12 1.22 15.12 13.11
N ASP A 13 -0.05 15.39 13.42
CA ASP A 13 -0.82 14.68 14.45
C ASP A 13 -1.70 13.53 13.91
N VAL A 14 -1.77 13.34 12.59
CA VAL A 14 -2.74 12.44 11.94
C VAL A 14 -2.02 11.47 11.02
N ILE A 15 -2.09 10.17 11.35
CA ILE A 15 -1.74 9.13 10.37
C ILE A 15 -2.84 9.06 9.32
N GLY A 16 -2.49 9.49 8.10
CA GLY A 16 -3.33 9.34 6.92
C GLY A 16 -3.56 7.88 6.55
N ASN A 17 -4.51 7.63 5.66
CA ASN A 17 -4.89 6.28 5.23
C ASN A 17 -4.52 6.00 3.76
N CYS A 18 -3.47 6.63 3.22
CA CYS A 18 -3.02 6.40 1.84
C CYS A 18 -2.69 4.92 1.58
N TRP A 19 -2.00 4.27 2.52
CA TRP A 19 -1.59 2.88 2.44
C TRP A 19 -2.75 1.87 2.48
N PRO A 20 -3.64 1.87 3.50
CA PRO A 20 -4.84 1.01 3.46
C PRO A 20 -5.75 1.34 2.27
N THR A 21 -5.79 2.58 1.78
CA THR A 21 -6.53 2.93 0.56
C THR A 21 -5.92 2.25 -0.67
N ALA A 22 -4.59 2.26 -0.83
CA ALA A 22 -3.91 1.58 -1.93
C ALA A 22 -4.16 0.06 -1.89
N ILE A 23 -4.09 -0.54 -0.70
CA ILE A 23 -4.43 -1.96 -0.48
C ILE A 23 -5.88 -2.24 -0.88
N ALA A 24 -6.84 -1.41 -0.46
CA ALA A 24 -8.25 -1.55 -0.83
C ALA A 24 -8.46 -1.50 -2.34
N CYS A 25 -7.71 -0.65 -3.05
CA CYS A 25 -7.75 -0.57 -4.51
C CYS A 25 -7.39 -1.93 -5.15
N ILE A 26 -6.23 -2.50 -4.77
CA ILE A 26 -5.73 -3.76 -5.34
C ILE A 26 -6.62 -4.95 -4.93
N LEU A 27 -7.10 -4.98 -3.68
CA LEU A 27 -8.02 -6.01 -3.20
C LEU A 27 -9.46 -5.84 -3.71
N GLU A 28 -9.75 -4.76 -4.44
CA GLU A 28 -11.08 -4.43 -4.98
C GLU A 28 -12.18 -4.45 -3.92
N CYS A 29 -11.86 -3.94 -2.72
CA CYS A 29 -12.76 -3.87 -1.58
C CYS A 29 -12.95 -2.43 -1.12
N ARG A 30 -13.95 -2.16 -0.27
CA ARG A 30 -14.19 -0.81 0.24
C ARG A 30 -13.03 -0.37 1.14
N ILE A 31 -12.73 0.93 1.15
CA ILE A 31 -11.68 1.51 2.00
C ILE A 31 -11.88 1.15 3.48
N ASP A 32 -13.12 1.16 3.97
CA ASP A 32 -13.44 0.86 5.37
C ASP A 32 -13.31 -0.63 5.73
N GLN A 33 -13.04 -1.50 4.76
CA GLN A 33 -12.72 -2.91 4.99
C GLN A 33 -11.23 -3.15 5.23
N VAL A 34 -10.36 -2.16 4.97
CA VAL A 34 -8.92 -2.23 5.25
C VAL A 34 -8.61 -1.38 6.48
N PRO A 35 -8.30 -2.00 7.63
CA PRO A 35 -7.97 -1.26 8.84
C PRO A 35 -6.76 -0.35 8.64
N ASN A 36 -6.76 0.81 9.30
CA ASN A 36 -5.57 1.67 9.37
C ASN A 36 -4.60 1.12 10.43
N PHE A 37 -3.89 0.04 10.11
CA PHE A 37 -3.10 -0.72 11.09
C PHE A 37 -2.06 0.13 11.84
N GLU A 38 -1.38 1.02 11.14
CA GLU A 38 -0.41 1.97 11.74
C GLU A 38 -1.02 2.86 12.83
N GLU A 39 -2.30 3.20 12.68
CA GLU A 39 -3.03 3.99 13.67
C GLU A 39 -3.56 3.11 14.81
N LEU A 40 -4.12 1.94 14.47
CA LEU A 40 -4.77 1.04 15.44
C LEU A 40 -3.79 0.31 16.36
N PHE A 41 -2.58 0.03 15.87
CA PHE A 41 -1.58 -0.80 16.55
C PHE A 41 -0.31 -0.01 16.89
N ARG A 42 -0.48 1.19 17.48
CA ARG A 42 0.62 1.97 18.08
C ARG A 42 0.98 1.48 19.48
N VAL A 43 1.21 0.18 19.63
CA VAL A 43 1.60 -0.42 20.92
C VAL A 43 3.11 -0.63 20.91
N PRO A 44 3.84 -0.23 21.97
CA PRO A 44 5.24 -0.60 22.10
C PRO A 44 5.41 -2.13 21.94
N ASP A 45 6.42 -2.55 21.20
CA ASP A 45 6.80 -3.95 20.98
C ASP A 45 5.86 -4.80 20.09
N MET A 46 4.80 -4.23 19.51
CA MET A 46 3.97 -4.90 18.50
C MET A 46 4.07 -4.19 17.15
N PRO A 47 4.82 -4.73 16.18
CA PRO A 47 4.85 -4.19 14.83
C PRO A 47 3.46 -4.30 14.22
N TRP A 48 2.84 -3.15 13.94
CA TRP A 48 1.56 -3.06 13.24
C TRP A 48 1.58 -3.85 11.92
N PHE A 49 2.76 -4.00 11.30
CA PHE A 49 2.95 -4.72 10.04
C PHE A 49 2.65 -6.21 10.17
N TRP A 50 2.98 -6.86 11.29
CA TRP A 50 2.63 -8.27 11.52
C TRP A 50 1.12 -8.48 11.56
N VAL A 51 0.38 -7.52 12.11
CA VAL A 51 -1.09 -7.59 12.14
C VAL A 51 -1.68 -7.42 10.75
N LEU A 52 -1.08 -6.56 9.91
CA LEU A 52 -1.45 -6.49 8.50
C LEU A 52 -1.21 -7.85 7.81
N GLU A 53 -0.01 -8.43 7.96
CA GLU A 53 0.34 -9.67 7.26
C GLU A 53 -0.63 -10.81 7.60
N GLU A 54 -0.99 -10.96 8.88
CA GLU A 54 -1.99 -11.93 9.31
C GLU A 54 -3.39 -11.62 8.74
N TRP A 55 -3.77 -10.33 8.68
CA TRP A 55 -5.03 -9.94 8.04
C TRP A 55 -5.05 -10.22 6.54
N LEU A 56 -3.95 -9.94 5.82
CA LEU A 56 -3.80 -10.26 4.39
C LEU A 56 -3.84 -11.77 4.16
N LYS A 57 -3.17 -12.54 5.03
CA LYS A 57 -3.18 -14.01 4.97
C LYS A 57 -4.59 -14.56 5.12
N TYR A 58 -5.37 -14.02 6.06
CA TYR A 58 -6.79 -14.34 6.19
C TYR A 58 -7.61 -13.96 4.94
N LYS A 59 -7.19 -12.93 4.20
CA LYS A 59 -7.77 -12.56 2.89
C LYS A 59 -7.26 -13.41 1.72
N GLY A 60 -6.33 -14.36 1.95
CA GLY A 60 -5.73 -15.18 0.91
C GLY A 60 -4.58 -14.50 0.15
N TYR A 61 -3.92 -13.52 0.77
CA TYR A 61 -2.81 -12.77 0.18
C TYR A 61 -1.60 -12.71 1.12
N LYS A 62 -0.42 -12.50 0.56
CA LYS A 62 0.78 -12.09 1.29
C LYS A 62 1.29 -10.76 0.75
N TYR A 63 1.88 -9.95 1.63
CA TYR A 63 2.56 -8.72 1.25
C TYR A 63 4.01 -9.05 0.91
N VAL A 64 4.47 -8.69 -0.29
CA VAL A 64 5.82 -9.00 -0.77
C VAL A 64 6.53 -7.70 -1.10
N GLY A 65 7.76 -7.51 -0.64
CA GLY A 65 8.57 -6.32 -0.89
C GLY A 65 10.06 -6.65 -0.97
N GLY A 66 10.87 -5.67 -1.37
CA GLY A 66 12.33 -5.77 -1.34
C GLY A 66 13.03 -6.27 -2.61
N GLY A 67 12.34 -6.22 -3.76
CA GLY A 67 12.96 -6.39 -5.08
C GLY A 67 13.47 -5.07 -5.66
N ASP A 68 14.22 -5.14 -6.75
CA ASP A 68 14.69 -3.97 -7.49
C ASP A 68 13.59 -3.43 -8.41
N ARG A 69 13.71 -2.17 -8.85
CA ARG A 69 12.76 -1.52 -9.77
C ARG A 69 12.44 -2.37 -11.01
N GLN A 70 13.44 -3.08 -11.56
CA GLN A 70 13.26 -3.89 -12.77
C GLN A 70 12.36 -5.11 -12.50
N ASP A 71 12.48 -5.75 -11.34
CA ASP A 71 11.63 -6.89 -10.95
C ASP A 71 10.15 -6.52 -10.99
N TYR A 72 9.83 -5.28 -10.64
CA TYR A 72 8.47 -4.75 -10.63
C TYR A 72 8.01 -4.19 -11.98
N ILE A 73 8.91 -3.77 -12.85
CA ILE A 73 8.57 -3.47 -14.25
C ILE A 73 8.12 -4.74 -14.97
N ASP A 74 8.78 -5.87 -14.69
CA ASP A 74 8.50 -7.17 -15.30
C ASP A 74 7.38 -7.95 -14.57
N PHE A 75 6.88 -7.43 -13.44
CA PHE A 75 5.80 -8.01 -12.68
C PHE A 75 4.45 -7.86 -13.39
N ASP A 76 3.80 -8.99 -13.69
CA ASP A 76 2.45 -9.01 -14.30
C ASP A 76 1.36 -8.75 -13.25
N GLY A 77 1.24 -7.49 -12.84
CA GLY A 77 0.23 -7.09 -11.86
C GLY A 77 0.29 -5.62 -11.47
N TYR A 78 -0.59 -5.25 -10.54
CA TYR A 78 -0.51 -3.97 -9.87
C TYR A 78 0.42 -4.09 -8.67
N TYR A 79 1.27 -3.09 -8.49
CA TYR A 79 2.21 -3.03 -7.38
C TYR A 79 2.23 -1.63 -6.78
N PHE A 80 2.70 -1.57 -5.56
CA PHE A 80 2.88 -0.36 -4.79
C PHE A 80 4.27 0.22 -5.04
N VAL A 81 4.33 1.54 -5.09
CA VAL A 81 5.60 2.27 -5.02
C VAL A 81 5.47 3.31 -3.93
N THR A 82 6.40 3.26 -2.97
CA THR A 82 6.50 4.23 -1.89
C THR A 82 7.70 5.14 -2.14
N GLY A 83 7.53 6.43 -1.88
CA GLY A 83 8.64 7.39 -1.87
C GLY A 83 8.23 8.76 -1.30
N LYS A 84 9.04 9.79 -1.54
CA LYS A 84 8.84 11.11 -0.91
C LYS A 84 7.60 11.82 -1.45
N SER A 85 6.76 12.31 -0.55
CA SER A 85 5.62 13.11 -0.91
C SER A 85 6.04 14.52 -1.36
N PRO A 86 5.50 15.09 -2.46
CA PRO A 86 5.65 16.51 -2.76
C PRO A 86 4.88 17.44 -1.80
N ARG A 87 4.12 16.87 -0.85
CA ARG A 87 3.19 17.60 0.04
C ARG A 87 3.75 17.79 1.45
N GLY A 88 4.96 17.31 1.73
CA GLY A 88 5.61 17.46 3.03
C GLY A 88 6.74 16.47 3.24
N ASN A 89 7.34 16.50 4.43
CA ASN A 89 8.46 15.63 4.77
C ASN A 89 8.01 14.25 5.31
N PHE A 90 7.26 13.51 4.48
CA PHE A 90 6.78 12.18 4.79
C PHE A 90 6.73 11.31 3.52
N ASN A 91 6.62 9.99 3.71
CA ASN A 91 6.50 9.05 2.61
C ASN A 91 5.04 8.90 2.16
N HIS A 92 4.84 8.63 0.88
CA HIS A 92 3.54 8.38 0.27
C HIS A 92 3.60 7.18 -0.66
N ILE A 93 2.50 6.47 -0.76
CA ILE A 93 2.33 5.27 -1.58
C ILE A 93 1.40 5.54 -2.74
N VAL A 94 1.79 5.06 -3.91
CA VAL A 94 1.01 5.08 -5.15
C VAL A 94 1.00 3.69 -5.79
N ILE A 95 0.12 3.48 -6.76
CA ILE A 95 -0.03 2.22 -7.46
C ILE A 95 0.55 2.36 -8.86
N TYR A 96 1.41 1.42 -9.22
CA TYR A 96 2.03 1.31 -10.52
C TYR A 96 1.56 0.04 -11.24
N LYS A 97 1.76 0.04 -12.57
CA LYS A 97 1.70 -1.12 -13.46
C LYS A 97 2.60 -0.85 -14.66
N ASP A 98 3.31 -1.86 -15.15
CA ASP A 98 4.19 -1.78 -16.34
C ASP A 98 5.18 -0.60 -16.27
N GLY A 99 5.78 -0.38 -15.10
CA GLY A 99 6.75 0.71 -14.87
C GLY A 99 6.16 2.11 -14.77
N LYS A 100 4.83 2.27 -14.71
CA LYS A 100 4.16 3.58 -14.71
C LYS A 100 3.17 3.71 -13.55
N MET A 101 3.10 4.90 -12.96
CA MET A 101 2.04 5.24 -12.01
C MET A 101 0.67 5.20 -12.70
N VAL A 102 -0.24 4.40 -12.17
CA VAL A 102 -1.62 4.27 -12.68
C VAL A 102 -2.66 4.86 -11.75
N HIS A 103 -2.33 5.03 -10.46
CA HIS A 103 -3.21 5.61 -9.48
C HIS A 103 -2.45 6.19 -8.29
N ASP A 104 -2.87 7.36 -7.84
CA ASP A 104 -2.45 7.97 -6.58
C ASP A 104 -3.68 8.04 -5.66
N PRO A 105 -3.66 7.39 -4.47
CA PRO A 105 -4.74 7.49 -3.50
C PRO A 105 -4.99 8.92 -2.98
N HIS A 106 -4.01 9.81 -3.07
CA HIS A 106 -4.17 11.19 -2.61
C HIS A 106 -5.09 11.98 -3.56
N PRO A 107 -6.03 12.83 -3.06
CA PRO A 107 -6.98 13.55 -3.91
C PRO A 107 -6.34 14.49 -4.93
N SER A 108 -5.11 14.95 -4.69
CA SER A 108 -4.40 15.83 -5.63
C SER A 108 -3.85 15.10 -6.84
N GLY A 109 -3.50 13.82 -6.70
CA GLY A 109 -2.92 13.03 -7.77
C GLY A 109 -1.48 13.40 -8.18
N ASP A 110 -0.74 14.19 -7.37
CA ASP A 110 0.60 14.64 -7.76
C ASP A 110 1.68 13.55 -7.67
N GLY A 111 1.33 12.35 -7.19
CA GLY A 111 2.24 11.21 -7.13
C GLY A 111 3.32 11.36 -6.05
N ILE A 112 4.54 10.90 -6.37
CA ILE A 112 5.72 10.88 -5.50
C ILE A 112 6.92 11.52 -6.21
N LEU A 113 7.86 12.07 -5.43
CA LEU A 113 9.08 12.70 -5.92
C LEU A 113 10.23 11.70 -6.15
N THR A 114 10.21 10.59 -5.42
CA THR A 114 11.22 9.52 -5.49
C THR A 114 10.52 8.17 -5.53
N GLU A 115 11.20 7.14 -6.05
CA GLU A 115 10.77 5.73 -5.96
C GLU A 115 11.77 5.04 -5.02
N GLU A 116 11.33 4.62 -3.83
CA GLU A 116 12.21 4.10 -2.76
C GLU A 116 11.96 2.63 -2.45
N PHE A 117 10.69 2.23 -2.44
CA PHE A 117 10.28 0.86 -2.13
C PHE A 117 9.24 0.38 -3.13
N TRP A 118 9.40 -0.87 -3.58
CA TRP A 118 8.47 -1.55 -4.47
C TRP A 118 7.94 -2.80 -3.77
N GLU A 119 6.61 -2.95 -3.79
CA GLU A 119 5.90 -3.96 -3.01
C GLU A 119 4.65 -4.42 -3.77
N HIS A 120 4.15 -5.63 -3.55
CA HIS A 120 2.90 -6.10 -4.16
C HIS A 120 2.14 -7.07 -3.25
N LEU A 121 0.88 -7.32 -3.60
CA LEU A 121 0.10 -8.39 -3.00
C LEU A 121 0.16 -9.62 -3.88
N GLU A 122 0.64 -10.74 -3.33
CA GLU A 122 0.64 -12.02 -4.02
C GLU A 122 -0.47 -12.90 -3.43
N LYS A 123 -1.26 -13.54 -4.30
CA LYS A 123 -2.31 -14.45 -3.86
C LYS A 123 -1.68 -15.74 -3.32
N ILE A 124 -2.12 -16.20 -2.16
CA ILE A 124 -1.72 -17.49 -1.60
C ILE A 124 -2.51 -18.56 -2.35
N ASN A 125 -1.81 -19.47 -3.03
CA ASN A 125 -2.44 -20.64 -3.65
C ASN A 125 -2.64 -21.73 -2.59
N ASP A 126 -3.84 -22.31 -2.52
CA ASP A 126 -4.26 -23.30 -1.53
C ASP A 126 -3.51 -24.65 -1.59
N GLU A 127 -2.45 -24.78 -2.38
CA GLU A 127 -1.71 -26.05 -2.57
C GLU A 127 -0.71 -26.37 -1.43
N GLN A 128 -0.70 -25.58 -0.34
CA GLN A 128 0.20 -25.81 0.81
C GLN A 128 -0.51 -25.63 2.18
N GLN A 129 -1.68 -26.26 2.36
CA GLN A 129 -2.21 -26.59 3.69
C GLN A 129 -2.18 -28.09 3.94
#